data_AF-A0A7K8VR79-F1
#
_entry.id   AF-A0A7K8VR79-F1
#
_cell.length_a   1.000
_cell.length_b   1.000
_cell.length_c   1.000
_cell.angle_alpha   90.00
_cell.angle_beta   90.00
_cell.angle_gamma   90.00
#
_symmetry.space_group_name_H-M   'P 1'
#
loop_
_entity.id
_entity.type
_entity.pdbx_description
1 polymer ?
#
loop_
_entity_poly.entity_id
_entity_poly.type
_entity_poly.pdbx_seq_one_letter_code
_entity_poly.pdbx_strand_id
1 'polypeptide(L)'
;IATSLPLPSEGDHLRPRIDLIAFMIDIKSKYSLRNVEASLAYVDASFFLGKVCFLVTGVGRLNCCSVEMSAIWKLREVYSSPVLFCELELEGIRVATAQRLLRMLEICAGLIPGVSALYFGSLMSRS
;
A
#
# COMPACT_ATOMS: atom_id res chain seq x y z
N ILE A 1 -8.90 25.32 -1.31
CA ILE A 1 -8.98 23.86 -1.09
C ILE A 1 -7.57 23.33 -1.25
N ALA A 2 -7.04 22.60 -0.27
CA ALA A 2 -5.70 22.04 -0.38
C ALA A 2 -5.70 20.91 -1.44
N THR A 3 -4.82 21.03 -2.42
CA THR A 3 -4.66 20.05 -3.50
C THR A 3 -3.51 19.08 -3.23
N SER A 4 -2.79 19.23 -2.13
CA SER A 4 -1.63 18.42 -1.74
C SER A 4 -1.36 18.54 -0.25
N LEU A 5 -0.65 17.56 0.32
CA LEU A 5 -0.22 17.55 1.73
C LEU A 5 1.03 18.43 1.97
N PRO A 6 1.27 18.90 3.21
CA PRO A 6 0.40 18.76 4.39
C PRO A 6 -0.82 19.67 4.31
N LEU A 7 -1.95 19.17 4.79
CA LEU A 7 -3.17 19.96 4.89
C LEU A 7 -2.98 21.11 5.90
N PRO A 8 -3.78 22.17 5.81
CA PRO A 8 -3.85 23.20 6.84
C PRO A 8 -4.06 22.59 8.22
N SER A 9 -3.44 23.19 9.24
CA SER A 9 -3.57 22.77 10.64
C SER A 9 -4.97 23.00 11.22
N GLU A 10 -5.79 23.76 10.50
CA GLU A 10 -7.21 23.98 10.81
C GLU A 10 -7.97 22.64 10.77
N GLY A 11 -8.56 22.28 11.90
CA GLY A 11 -9.30 21.01 12.04
C GLY A 11 -8.41 19.78 12.19
N ASP A 12 -7.11 19.91 12.50
CA ASP A 12 -6.23 18.76 12.76
C ASP A 12 -6.77 17.83 13.87
N HIS A 13 -7.41 18.39 14.90
CA HIS A 13 -8.05 17.66 15.99
C HIS A 13 -9.31 16.89 15.56
N LEU A 14 -9.89 17.23 14.41
CA LEU A 14 -11.04 16.52 13.81
C LEU A 14 -10.59 15.50 12.74
N ARG A 15 -9.33 15.57 12.29
CA ARG A 15 -8.84 14.72 11.22
C ARG A 15 -8.53 13.33 11.76
N PRO A 16 -9.10 12.26 11.19
CA PRO A 16 -8.74 10.91 11.60
C PRO A 16 -7.26 10.67 11.34
N ARG A 17 -6.57 10.10 12.33
CA ARG A 17 -5.20 9.62 12.17
C ARG A 17 -5.23 8.42 11.22
N ILE A 18 -4.37 8.46 10.21
CA ILE A 18 -4.17 7.36 9.26
C ILE A 18 -2.81 6.73 9.54
N ASP A 19 -2.81 5.46 9.89
CA ASP A 19 -1.57 4.73 10.21
C ASP A 19 -1.02 3.91 9.05
N LEU A 20 -1.88 3.48 8.12
CA LEU A 20 -1.49 2.70 6.94
C LEU A 20 -2.39 3.06 5.76
N ILE A 21 -1.80 3.22 4.57
CA ILE A 21 -2.50 3.38 3.30
C ILE A 21 -2.22 2.15 2.44
N ALA A 22 -3.26 1.41 2.08
CA ALA A 22 -3.16 0.26 1.18
C ALA A 22 -3.76 0.61 -0.19
N PHE A 23 -2.91 0.77 -1.21
CA PHE A 23 -3.36 0.98 -2.59
C PHE A 23 -3.70 -0.36 -3.24
N MET A 24 -4.98 -0.60 -3.45
CA MET A 24 -5.45 -1.77 -4.19
C MET A 24 -5.29 -1.58 -5.69
N ILE A 25 -4.62 -2.53 -6.35
CA ILE A 25 -4.40 -2.56 -7.79
C ILE A 25 -5.00 -3.85 -8.34
N ASP A 26 -6.05 -3.74 -9.15
CA ASP A 26 -6.54 -4.88 -9.94
C ASP A 26 -5.67 -5.04 -11.19
N ILE A 27 -4.92 -6.15 -11.26
CA ILE A 27 -4.00 -6.44 -12.38
C ILE A 27 -4.72 -6.61 -13.72
N LYS A 28 -6.03 -6.81 -13.70
CA LYS A 28 -6.86 -6.92 -14.90
C LYS A 28 -7.27 -5.56 -15.45
N SER A 29 -7.05 -4.47 -14.71
CA SER A 29 -7.50 -3.13 -15.05
C SER A 29 -6.34 -2.14 -15.12
N LYS A 30 -5.96 -1.74 -16.35
CA LYS A 30 -5.01 -0.62 -16.56
C LYS A 30 -5.49 0.68 -15.94
N TYR A 31 -6.81 0.87 -15.85
CA TYR A 31 -7.41 2.02 -15.20
C TYR A 31 -7.13 2.02 -13.69
N SER A 32 -7.21 0.85 -13.03
CA SER A 32 -6.87 0.71 -11.61
C SER A 32 -5.42 1.15 -11.34
N LEU A 33 -4.46 0.68 -12.15
CA LEU A 33 -3.06 1.11 -12.03
C LEU A 33 -2.90 2.62 -12.23
N ARG A 34 -3.44 3.18 -13.32
CA ARG A 34 -3.34 4.62 -13.61
C ARG A 34 -3.94 5.50 -12.50
N ASN A 35 -5.05 5.05 -11.91
CA ASN A 35 -5.68 5.77 -10.80
C ASN A 35 -4.80 5.74 -9.54
N VAL A 36 -4.14 4.62 -9.26
CA VAL A 36 -3.16 4.52 -8.17
C VAL A 36 -1.96 5.43 -8.45
N GLU A 37 -1.38 5.39 -9.66
CA GLU A 37 -0.27 6.27 -10.05
C GLU A 37 -0.62 7.75 -9.86
N ALA A 38 -1.82 8.16 -10.28
CA ALA A 38 -2.29 9.54 -10.10
C ALA A 38 -2.53 9.89 -8.62
N SER A 39 -2.99 8.93 -7.80
CA SER A 39 -3.27 9.14 -6.38
C SER A 39 -1.99 9.32 -5.54
N LEU A 40 -0.89 8.69 -5.94
CA LEU A 40 0.38 8.73 -5.20
C LEU A 40 0.97 10.14 -5.11
N ALA A 41 0.72 11.01 -6.09
CA ALA A 41 1.16 12.41 -6.08
C ALA A 41 0.57 13.24 -4.92
N TYR A 42 -0.51 12.75 -4.30
CA TYR A 42 -1.20 13.43 -3.20
C TYR A 42 -0.81 12.88 -1.82
N VAL A 43 0.03 11.85 -1.76
CA VAL A 43 0.50 11.23 -0.51
C VAL A 43 1.76 11.94 -0.02
N ASP A 44 1.78 12.29 1.25
CA ASP A 44 2.94 12.92 1.87
C ASP A 44 4.13 11.95 1.91
N ALA A 45 5.33 12.46 1.62
CA ALA A 45 6.53 11.64 1.51
C ALA A 45 6.82 10.80 2.76
N SER A 46 6.44 11.27 3.95
CA SER A 46 6.64 10.55 5.21
C SER A 46 5.85 9.25 5.30
N PHE A 47 4.74 9.10 4.56
CA PHE A 47 3.98 7.85 4.52
C PHE A 47 4.74 6.73 3.81
N PHE A 48 5.59 7.05 2.82
CA PHE A 48 6.40 6.05 2.13
C PHE A 48 7.53 5.46 3.00
N LEU A 49 7.74 5.99 4.22
CA LEU A 49 8.61 5.40 5.24
C LEU A 49 7.92 4.23 5.97
N GLY A 50 7.34 3.31 5.19
CA GLY A 50 6.76 2.05 5.67
C GLY A 50 5.25 2.07 6.01
N LYS A 51 4.54 3.19 5.77
CA LYS A 51 3.08 3.32 6.00
C LYS A 51 2.25 3.27 4.72
N VAL A 52 2.86 2.94 3.59
CA VAL A 52 2.18 2.68 2.32
C VAL A 52 2.45 1.23 1.92
N CYS A 53 1.43 0.53 1.41
CA CYS A 53 1.63 -0.73 0.71
C CYS A 53 0.74 -0.81 -0.53
N PHE A 54 1.14 -1.63 -1.49
CA PHE A 54 0.40 -1.95 -2.70
C PHE A 54 -0.19 -3.35 -2.56
N LEU A 55 -1.51 -3.47 -2.67
CA LEU A 55 -2.22 -4.74 -2.66
C LEU A 55 -2.67 -5.09 -4.08
N VAL A 56 -1.97 -6.00 -4.73
CA VAL A 56 -2.26 -6.42 -6.10
C VAL A 56 -3.25 -7.59 -6.09
N THR A 57 -4.36 -7.43 -6.78
CA THR A 57 -5.44 -8.41 -6.87
C THR A 57 -5.60 -8.95 -8.29
N GLY A 58 -6.31 -10.07 -8.44
CA GLY A 58 -6.62 -10.67 -9.74
C GLY A 58 -5.52 -11.55 -10.34
N VAL A 59 -4.46 -11.86 -9.58
CA VAL A 59 -3.23 -12.54 -10.03
C VAL A 59 -3.43 -14.01 -10.41
N GLY A 60 -4.36 -14.72 -9.79
CA GLY A 60 -4.59 -16.15 -10.06
C GLY A 60 -5.17 -16.48 -11.44
N ARG A 61 -5.51 -15.46 -12.24
CA ARG A 61 -5.90 -15.62 -13.65
C ARG A 61 -4.92 -14.89 -14.57
N LEU A 62 -3.70 -15.42 -14.69
CA LEU A 62 -2.61 -14.86 -15.50
C LEU A 62 -3.00 -14.61 -16.97
N ASN A 63 -3.97 -15.36 -17.51
CA ASN A 63 -4.45 -15.21 -18.89
C ASN A 63 -5.28 -13.92 -19.13
N CYS A 64 -5.54 -13.12 -18.09
CA CYS A 64 -6.33 -11.90 -18.18
C CYS A 64 -5.61 -10.66 -17.60
N CYS A 65 -4.29 -10.74 -17.38
CA CYS A 65 -3.52 -9.61 -16.87
C CYS A 65 -3.42 -8.52 -17.93
N SER A 66 -4.00 -7.36 -17.65
CA SER A 66 -3.87 -6.17 -18.51
C SER A 66 -2.70 -5.29 -18.07
N VAL A 67 -2.24 -5.45 -16.83
CA VAL A 67 -1.11 -4.72 -16.24
C VAL A 67 0.12 -5.62 -16.23
N GLU A 68 1.25 -5.10 -16.73
CA GLU A 68 2.52 -5.80 -16.67
C GLU A 68 3.09 -5.79 -15.24
N MET A 69 3.66 -6.92 -14.82
CA MET A 69 4.30 -7.04 -13.51
C MET A 69 5.50 -6.09 -13.34
N SER A 70 6.17 -5.72 -14.44
CA SER A 70 7.23 -4.71 -14.47
C SER A 70 6.76 -3.37 -13.90
N ALA A 71 5.52 -2.95 -14.20
CA ALA A 71 4.95 -1.71 -13.69
C ALA A 71 4.72 -1.78 -12.17
N ILE A 72 4.29 -2.93 -11.66
CA ILE A 72 4.13 -3.16 -10.22
C ILE A 72 5.48 -3.11 -9.51
N TRP A 73 6.51 -3.74 -10.07
CA TRP A 73 7.86 -3.69 -9.49
C TRP A 73 8.46 -2.29 -9.52
N LYS A 74 8.21 -1.52 -10.60
CA LYS A 74 8.59 -0.12 -10.66
C LYS A 74 7.96 0.71 -9.53
N LEU A 75 6.69 0.47 -9.18
CA LEU A 75 6.07 1.13 -8.04
C LEU A 75 6.77 0.80 -6.72
N ARG A 76 7.11 -0.48 -6.50
CA ARG A 76 7.88 -0.90 -5.32
C ARG A 76 9.19 -0.14 -5.21
N GLU A 77 9.94 -0.07 -6.29
CA GLU A 77 11.26 0.56 -6.33
C GLU A 77 11.17 2.07 -6.09
N VAL A 78 10.30 2.76 -6.83
CA VAL A 78 10.15 4.22 -6.75
C VAL A 78 9.67 4.66 -5.37
N TYR A 79 8.72 3.93 -4.78
CA TYR A 79 8.09 4.32 -3.52
C TYR A 79 8.61 3.56 -2.29
N SER A 80 9.58 2.66 -2.47
CA SER A 80 10.17 1.82 -1.40
C SER A 80 9.12 1.17 -0.49
N SER A 81 7.98 0.77 -1.06
CA SER A 81 6.78 0.37 -0.33
C SER A 81 6.39 -1.09 -0.61
N PRO A 82 5.95 -1.87 0.40
CA PRO A 82 5.55 -3.27 0.26
C PRO A 82 4.56 -3.54 -0.85
N VAL A 83 4.78 -4.63 -1.60
CA VAL A 83 3.79 -5.19 -2.54
C VAL A 83 3.30 -6.52 -1.99
N LEU A 84 1.99 -6.67 -1.84
CA LEU A 84 1.32 -7.90 -1.45
C LEU A 84 0.43 -8.37 -2.60
N PHE A 85 0.48 -9.66 -2.91
CA PHE A 85 -0.42 -10.27 -3.88
C PHE A 85 -1.55 -10.98 -3.15
N CYS A 86 -2.79 -10.76 -3.60
CA CYS A 86 -3.97 -11.36 -2.99
C CYS A 86 -4.95 -11.83 -4.05
N GLU A 87 -5.32 -13.09 -4.00
CA GLU A 87 -6.43 -13.62 -4.78
C GLU A 87 -7.71 -13.57 -3.95
N LEU A 88 -8.52 -12.54 -4.16
CA LEU A 88 -9.73 -12.29 -3.39
C LEU A 88 -10.79 -13.40 -3.50
N GLU A 89 -10.77 -14.15 -4.61
CA GLU A 89 -11.68 -15.28 -4.88
C GLU A 89 -11.41 -16.48 -3.95
N LEU A 90 -10.18 -16.63 -3.47
CA LEU A 90 -9.78 -17.74 -2.61
C LEU A 90 -9.84 -17.32 -1.14
N GLU A 91 -10.85 -17.83 -0.42
CA GLU A 91 -11.12 -17.44 0.97
C GLU A 91 -9.91 -17.56 1.89
N GLY A 92 -9.18 -18.69 1.83
CA GLY A 92 -7.99 -18.88 2.66
C GLY A 92 -6.90 -17.83 2.41
N ILE A 93 -6.69 -17.45 1.13
CA ILE A 93 -5.72 -16.42 0.75
C ILE A 93 -6.19 -15.05 1.21
N ARG A 94 -7.47 -14.75 1.06
CA ARG A 94 -8.08 -13.50 1.52
C ARG A 94 -7.94 -13.32 3.03
N VAL A 95 -8.21 -14.36 3.83
CA VAL A 95 -8.05 -14.33 5.29
C VAL A 95 -6.58 -14.13 5.67
N ALA A 96 -5.66 -14.89 5.08
CA ALA A 96 -4.23 -14.75 5.35
C ALA A 96 -3.69 -13.35 5.00
N THR A 97 -4.15 -12.79 3.87
CA THR A 97 -3.78 -11.43 3.45
C THR A 97 -4.33 -10.39 4.41
N ALA A 98 -5.61 -10.51 4.82
CA ALA A 98 -6.22 -9.61 5.79
C ALA A 98 -5.48 -9.63 7.14
N GLN A 99 -5.09 -10.82 7.62
CA GLN A 99 -4.27 -10.96 8.83
C GLN A 99 -2.91 -10.29 8.68
N ARG A 100 -2.26 -10.42 7.51
CA ARG A 100 -0.99 -9.77 7.23
C ARG A 100 -1.13 -8.23 7.20
N LEU A 101 -2.18 -7.71 6.60
CA LEU A 101 -2.48 -6.27 6.59
C LEU A 101 -2.78 -5.76 8.00
N LEU A 102 -3.56 -6.50 8.79
CA LEU A 102 -3.83 -6.16 10.19
C LEU A 102 -2.52 -6.07 10.97
N ARG A 103 -1.60 -7.03 10.78
CA ARG A 103 -0.31 -7.00 11.46
C ARG A 103 0.56 -5.81 11.03
N MET A 104 0.54 -5.47 9.74
CA MET A 104 1.22 -4.26 9.25
C MET A 104 0.63 -2.99 9.87
N LEU A 105 -0.69 -2.90 9.96
CA LEU A 105 -1.40 -1.78 10.58
C LEU A 105 -1.01 -1.65 12.06
N GLU A 106 -1.00 -2.74 12.83
CA GLU A 106 -0.58 -2.74 14.24
C GLU A 106 0.85 -2.19 14.41
N ILE A 107 1.78 -2.60 13.53
CA ILE A 107 3.17 -2.08 13.52
C ILE A 107 3.18 -0.58 13.20
N CYS A 108 2.46 -0.15 12.16
CA CYS A 108 2.44 1.25 11.75
C CYS A 108 1.76 2.17 12.78
N ALA A 109 0.78 1.64 13.51
CA ALA A 109 0.12 2.33 14.61
C ALA A 109 0.98 2.42 15.88
N GLY A 110 2.08 1.67 15.94
CA GLY A 110 2.99 1.62 17.10
C GLY A 110 2.51 0.69 18.21
N LEU A 111 1.62 -0.27 17.92
CA LEU A 111 1.07 -1.21 18.89
C LEU A 111 2.00 -2.39 19.18
N ILE A 112 3.06 -2.57 18.38
CA ILE A 112 4.01 -3.67 18.52
C ILE A 112 5.32 -3.15 19.12
N PRO A 113 5.66 -3.49 20.37
CA PRO A 113 6.90 -3.05 21.00
C PRO A 113 8.14 -3.52 20.24
N GLY A 114 9.12 -2.63 20.05
CA GLY A 114 10.40 -2.94 19.41
C GLY A 114 10.37 -3.03 17.88
N VAL A 115 9.20 -2.85 17.24
CA VAL A 115 9.06 -2.86 15.78
C VAL A 115 8.37 -1.59 15.32
N SER A 116 8.94 -0.89 14.35
CA SER A 116 8.35 0.32 13.75
C SER A 116 8.11 0.13 12.26
N ALA A 117 7.34 1.04 11.64
CA ALA A 117 7.09 1.03 10.21
C ALA A 117 8.39 1.04 9.36
N LEU A 118 9.46 1.66 9.86
CA LEU A 118 10.77 1.68 9.18
C LEU A 118 11.37 0.28 8.98
N TYR A 119 10.95 -0.70 9.79
CA TYR A 119 11.35 -2.10 9.62
C TYR A 119 11.00 -2.64 8.23
N PHE A 120 9.91 -2.18 7.61
CA PHE A 120 9.50 -2.64 6.29
C PHE A 120 10.49 -2.24 5.20
N GLY A 121 11.10 -1.06 5.27
CA GLY A 121 12.14 -0.67 4.31
C GLY A 121 13.38 -1.58 4.37
N SER A 122 13.78 -1.98 5.59
CA SER A 122 14.91 -2.89 5.80
C SER A 122 14.62 -4.31 5.27
N LEU A 123 13.43 -4.85 5.57
CA LEU A 123 13.01 -6.18 5.11
C LEU A 123 12.96 -6.28 3.59
N MET A 124 12.63 -5.17 2.91
CA MET A 124 12.45 -5.10 1.47
C MET A 124 13.71 -4.78 0.67
N SER A 125 14.76 -4.28 1.32
CA SER A 125 16.09 -4.07 0.70
C SER A 125 16.90 -5.36 0.56
N ARG A 126 16.49 -6.44 1.26
CA ARG A 126 17.23 -7.71 1.36
C ARG A 126 16.84 -8.75 0.30
N SER A 127 16.18 -8.35 -0.78
CA SER A 127 15.68 -9.26 -1.83
C SER A 127 15.93 -8.68 -3.21
#